data_AF-A0A7J9R1I3-F1
#
_entry.id   AF-A0A7J9R1I3-F1
#
_cell.length_a   1.000
_cell.length_b   1.000
_cell.length_c   1.000
_cell.angle_alpha   90.00
_cell.angle_beta   90.00
_cell.angle_gamma   90.00
#
_symmetry.space_group_name_H-M   'P 1'
#
loop_
_entity.id
_entity.type
_entity.pdbx_description
1 polymer ?
#
loop_
_entity_poly.entity_id
_entity_poly.type
_entity_poly.pdbx_seq_one_letter_code
_entity_poly.pdbx_strand_id
1 'polypeptide(L)'
;MSSTIPVFAQSDIPFLTVKTDDNHYDEGDTIVISGQVATVIADTPIILQVWFEGNMIDIAQFFPAQDGSYSHTIIAEKPSWKQEGEYLVRVSHGEGNIAETSIEFTPKKEILETKDSFEVQIPNGGTFDVEYSIRGGTVKDMILIPDDYTLEISIDAPDEGSISLKLPRESIDAEKPNGQDEIFIVLLDNVQFPYQETETNNQLRLITINFEEGTSIIEVIGTFVIPEFGSMVMVILLIGIVSVIGITKNKFQIKI
;
A
#
# COMPACT_ATOMS: atom_id res chain seq x y z
N MET A 1 14.52 53.17 -58.28
CA MET A 1 13.44 52.71 -57.39
C MET A 1 13.38 51.21 -57.50
N SER A 2 13.91 50.48 -56.51
CA SER A 2 13.89 49.01 -56.50
C SER A 2 12.61 48.59 -55.77
N SER A 3 11.71 47.92 -56.48
CA SER A 3 10.45 47.40 -55.93
C SER A 3 10.72 46.03 -55.32
N THR A 4 10.70 45.94 -54.00
CA THR A 4 10.70 44.65 -53.29
C THR A 4 9.25 44.21 -53.13
N ILE A 5 8.88 43.13 -53.83
CA ILE A 5 7.61 42.45 -53.58
C ILE A 5 7.76 41.70 -52.25
N PRO A 6 6.88 41.90 -51.25
CA PRO A 6 6.91 41.09 -50.05
C PRO A 6 6.55 39.65 -50.42
N VAL A 7 7.47 38.73 -50.13
CA VAL A 7 7.20 37.29 -50.13
C VAL A 7 6.43 37.01 -48.83
N PHE A 8 5.16 36.62 -48.96
CA PHE A 8 4.40 36.09 -47.83
C PHE A 8 4.93 34.68 -47.52
N ALA A 9 5.43 34.50 -46.30
CA ALA A 9 5.71 33.18 -45.76
C ALA A 9 4.37 32.45 -45.60
N GLN A 10 4.15 31.41 -46.41
CA GLN A 10 3.06 30.46 -46.21
C GLN A 10 3.30 29.79 -44.85
N SER A 11 2.44 30.05 -43.88
CA SER A 11 2.43 29.28 -42.64
C SER A 11 1.91 27.89 -43.02
N ASP A 12 2.74 26.86 -42.91
CA ASP A 12 2.33 25.46 -43.07
C ASP A 12 1.31 25.14 -41.97
N ILE A 13 0.03 25.29 -42.27
CA ILE A 13 -1.04 24.81 -41.39
C ILE A 13 -0.92 23.28 -41.42
N PRO A 14 -0.66 22.61 -40.29
CA PRO A 14 -0.49 21.17 -40.29
C PRO A 14 -1.75 20.50 -40.84
N PHE A 15 -1.58 19.67 -41.88
CA PHE A 15 -2.69 18.94 -42.53
C PHE A 15 -3.33 17.90 -41.61
N LEU A 16 -2.68 17.58 -40.49
CA LEU A 16 -3.14 16.70 -39.43
C LEU A 16 -2.63 17.26 -38.09
N THR A 17 -3.50 17.37 -37.09
CA THR A 17 -3.11 17.75 -35.73
C THR A 17 -3.42 16.62 -34.77
N VAL A 18 -2.67 16.50 -33.68
CA VAL A 18 -2.99 15.60 -32.56
C VAL A 18 -2.69 16.32 -31.26
N LYS A 19 -3.53 16.08 -30.26
CA LYS A 19 -3.32 16.47 -28.87
C LYS A 19 -4.02 15.47 -27.96
N THR A 20 -3.65 15.50 -26.71
CA THR A 20 -4.31 14.79 -25.62
C THR A 20 -5.07 15.78 -24.74
N ASP A 21 -5.94 15.28 -23.87
CA ASP A 21 -6.68 16.10 -22.91
C ASP A 21 -5.81 16.59 -21.74
N ASP A 22 -4.71 15.89 -21.45
CA ASP A 22 -3.67 16.27 -20.49
C ASP A 22 -2.27 15.89 -21.01
N ASN A 23 -1.21 16.28 -20.31
CA ASN A 23 0.18 15.93 -20.62
C ASN A 23 0.80 14.94 -19.64
N HIS A 24 0.11 14.60 -18.54
CA HIS A 24 0.53 13.61 -17.54
C HIS A 24 -0.66 12.70 -17.18
N TYR A 25 -0.38 11.41 -16.98
CA TYR A 25 -1.39 10.40 -16.67
C TYR A 25 -0.85 9.38 -15.67
N ASP A 26 -1.69 8.99 -14.72
CA ASP A 26 -1.42 7.90 -13.78
C ASP A 26 -2.03 6.58 -14.29
N GLU A 27 -1.54 5.44 -13.77
CA GLU A 27 -2.11 4.13 -14.13
C GLU A 27 -3.62 4.04 -13.87
N GLY A 28 -4.37 3.67 -14.92
CA GLY A 28 -5.82 3.58 -14.93
C GLY A 28 -6.54 4.83 -15.43
N ASP A 29 -5.81 5.91 -15.74
CA ASP A 29 -6.39 7.10 -16.36
C ASP A 29 -6.86 6.82 -17.79
N THR A 30 -7.87 7.57 -18.23
CA THR A 30 -8.34 7.55 -19.62
C THR A 30 -7.72 8.70 -20.39
N ILE A 31 -6.88 8.37 -21.36
CA ILE A 31 -6.26 9.33 -22.28
C ILE A 31 -7.23 9.60 -23.43
N VAL A 32 -7.65 10.85 -23.61
CA VAL A 32 -8.50 11.28 -24.73
C VAL A 32 -7.63 11.94 -25.81
N ILE A 33 -7.41 11.21 -26.89
CA ILE A 33 -6.61 11.65 -28.04
C ILE A 33 -7.55 12.29 -29.06
N SER A 34 -7.29 13.54 -29.45
CA SER A 34 -8.14 14.28 -30.37
C SER A 34 -7.35 15.13 -31.36
N GLY A 35 -7.99 15.45 -32.48
CA GLY A 35 -7.37 16.30 -33.49
C GLY A 35 -8.26 16.56 -34.68
N GLN A 36 -7.64 17.10 -35.73
CA GLN A 36 -8.31 17.46 -36.96
C GLN A 36 -7.46 17.06 -38.17
N VAL A 37 -8.10 16.58 -39.22
CA VAL A 37 -7.50 16.38 -40.54
C VAL A 37 -8.07 17.38 -41.53
N ALA A 38 -7.20 18.05 -42.28
CA ALA A 38 -7.60 19.09 -43.23
C ALA A 38 -8.31 18.54 -44.48
N THR A 39 -8.00 17.30 -44.87
CA THR A 39 -8.61 16.63 -46.04
C THR A 39 -8.97 15.21 -45.67
N VAL A 40 -10.26 14.92 -45.59
CA VAL A 40 -10.78 13.56 -45.33
C VAL A 40 -10.71 12.75 -46.63
N ILE A 41 -9.90 11.70 -46.64
CA ILE A 41 -9.82 10.76 -47.76
C ILE A 41 -10.86 9.67 -47.56
N ALA A 42 -11.74 9.48 -48.54
CA ALA A 42 -12.78 8.44 -48.50
C ALA A 42 -12.16 7.06 -48.28
N ASP A 43 -12.80 6.25 -47.44
CA ASP A 43 -12.39 4.87 -47.09
C ASP A 43 -10.96 4.75 -46.51
N THR A 44 -10.39 5.84 -46.00
CA THR A 44 -9.06 5.85 -45.35
C THR A 44 -9.20 6.11 -43.85
N PRO A 45 -8.76 5.19 -42.97
CA PRO A 45 -8.78 5.43 -41.52
C PRO A 45 -7.65 6.37 -41.09
N ILE A 46 -7.80 6.94 -39.89
CA ILE A 46 -6.69 7.39 -39.07
C ILE A 46 -6.07 6.17 -38.40
N ILE A 47 -4.74 6.07 -38.46
CA ILE A 47 -3.97 5.07 -37.73
C ILE A 47 -3.30 5.78 -36.56
N LEU A 48 -3.67 5.40 -35.36
CA LEU A 48 -3.09 5.86 -34.11
C LEU A 48 -2.12 4.80 -33.59
N GLN A 49 -0.94 5.21 -33.16
CA GLN A 49 0.08 4.36 -32.57
C GLN A 49 0.63 5.02 -31.31
N VAL A 50 0.86 4.23 -30.27
CA VAL A 50 1.57 4.68 -29.06
C VAL A 50 2.90 3.96 -28.96
N TRP A 51 3.97 4.70 -28.70
CA TRP A 51 5.33 4.19 -28.62
C TRP A 51 5.97 4.55 -27.28
N PHE A 52 6.76 3.62 -26.74
CA PHE A 52 7.59 3.82 -25.56
C PHE A 52 8.98 3.23 -25.82
N GLU A 53 10.03 4.05 -25.69
CA GLU A 53 11.43 3.66 -25.95
C GLU A 53 11.66 2.89 -27.27
N GLY A 54 10.94 3.28 -28.33
CA GLY A 54 11.02 2.65 -29.65
C GLY A 54 10.19 1.36 -29.82
N ASN A 55 9.50 0.91 -28.79
CA ASN A 55 8.54 -0.20 -28.85
C ASN A 55 7.12 0.33 -29.08
N MET A 56 6.38 -0.25 -30.03
CA MET A 56 4.96 0.04 -30.21
C MET A 56 4.16 -0.72 -29.15
N ILE A 57 3.40 -0.01 -28.32
CA ILE A 57 2.65 -0.61 -27.22
C ILE A 57 1.14 -0.63 -27.47
N ASP A 58 0.66 0.22 -28.38
CA ASP A 58 -0.76 0.30 -28.76
C ASP A 58 -0.92 0.75 -30.22
N ILE A 59 -1.99 0.28 -30.85
CA ILE A 59 -2.39 0.64 -32.21
C ILE A 59 -3.92 0.60 -32.36
N ALA A 60 -4.48 1.67 -32.89
CA ALA A 60 -5.91 1.78 -33.20
C ALA A 60 -6.14 2.32 -34.61
N GLN A 61 -7.26 1.93 -35.21
CA GLN A 61 -7.71 2.44 -36.51
C GLN A 61 -9.16 2.88 -36.43
N PHE A 62 -9.45 4.10 -36.87
CA PHE A 62 -10.80 4.68 -36.85
C PHE A 62 -10.97 5.73 -37.94
N PHE A 63 -12.20 5.98 -38.38
CA PHE A 63 -12.47 6.97 -39.42
C PHE A 63 -12.71 8.36 -38.81
N PRO A 64 -12.19 9.44 -39.41
CA PRO A 64 -12.53 10.80 -39.00
C PRO A 64 -13.99 11.12 -39.35
N ALA A 65 -14.55 12.12 -38.67
CA ALA A 65 -15.86 12.68 -39.00
C ALA A 65 -15.81 13.46 -40.33
N GLN A 66 -16.98 13.80 -40.88
CA GLN A 66 -17.09 14.53 -42.15
C GLN A 66 -16.46 15.94 -42.11
N ASP A 67 -16.39 16.54 -40.92
CA ASP A 67 -15.73 17.84 -40.69
C ASP A 67 -14.22 17.71 -40.42
N GLY A 68 -13.67 16.50 -40.54
CA GLY A 68 -12.26 16.19 -40.30
C GLY A 68 -11.89 16.05 -38.82
N SER A 69 -12.82 16.25 -37.89
CA SER A 69 -12.55 16.02 -36.46
C SER A 69 -12.44 14.53 -36.16
N TYR A 70 -11.64 14.19 -35.15
CA TYR A 70 -11.56 12.82 -34.65
C TYR A 70 -11.23 12.81 -33.16
N SER A 71 -11.62 11.72 -32.50
CA SER A 71 -11.31 11.45 -31.09
C SER A 71 -11.22 9.94 -30.87
N HIS A 72 -10.29 9.54 -30.02
CA HIS A 72 -10.13 8.15 -29.57
C HIS A 72 -9.70 8.12 -28.11
N THR A 73 -10.03 7.06 -27.40
CA THR A 73 -9.72 6.92 -25.96
C THR A 73 -8.89 5.67 -25.72
N ILE A 74 -7.86 5.80 -24.90
CA ILE A 74 -7.01 4.70 -24.44
C ILE A 74 -7.02 4.71 -22.91
N ILE A 75 -7.07 3.54 -22.28
CA ILE A 75 -6.89 3.43 -20.83
C ILE A 75 -5.41 3.12 -20.57
N ALA A 76 -4.75 3.95 -19.78
CA ALA A 76 -3.33 3.84 -19.44
C ALA A 76 -3.11 2.74 -18.40
N GLU A 77 -3.34 1.49 -18.76
CA GLU A 77 -3.29 0.34 -17.85
C GLU A 77 -2.49 -0.87 -18.38
N LYS A 78 -2.24 -1.84 -17.49
CA LYS A 78 -1.61 -3.11 -17.84
C LYS A 78 -2.47 -3.86 -18.87
N PRO A 79 -1.85 -4.59 -19.83
CA PRO A 79 -0.44 -4.97 -19.87
C PRO A 79 0.49 -4.03 -20.65
N SER A 80 -0.03 -3.00 -21.30
CA SER A 80 0.75 -2.13 -22.21
C SER A 80 1.45 -0.97 -21.51
N TRP A 81 0.85 -0.43 -20.44
CA TRP A 81 1.38 0.70 -19.66
C TRP A 81 1.98 0.17 -18.34
N LYS A 82 3.31 0.14 -18.25
CA LYS A 82 4.04 -0.49 -17.13
C LYS A 82 5.20 0.33 -16.59
N GLN A 83 5.85 1.10 -17.45
CA GLN A 83 7.09 1.79 -17.14
C GLN A 83 6.81 3.29 -17.12
N GLU A 84 7.32 3.96 -16.08
CA GLU A 84 7.28 5.41 -16.00
C GLU A 84 8.08 6.04 -17.15
N GLY A 85 7.58 7.15 -17.68
CA GLY A 85 8.34 7.97 -18.64
C GLY A 85 7.48 8.63 -19.70
N GLU A 86 8.16 9.07 -20.77
CA GLU A 86 7.54 9.76 -21.89
C GLU A 86 7.09 8.77 -22.98
N TYR A 87 5.81 8.85 -23.36
CA TYR A 87 5.17 8.05 -24.39
C TYR A 87 4.88 8.95 -25.60
N LEU A 88 5.16 8.43 -26.81
CA LEU A 88 4.91 9.13 -28.07
C LEU A 88 3.59 8.65 -28.68
N VAL A 89 2.62 9.54 -28.79
CA VAL A 89 1.37 9.33 -29.52
C VAL A 89 1.56 9.83 -30.95
N ARG A 90 1.47 8.92 -31.92
CA ARG A 90 1.56 9.21 -33.35
C ARG A 90 0.22 8.92 -34.03
N VAL A 91 -0.25 9.85 -34.84
CA VAL A 91 -1.39 9.63 -35.73
C VAL A 91 -0.96 9.79 -37.18
N SER A 92 -1.58 9.03 -38.08
CA SER A 92 -1.39 9.17 -39.51
C SER A 92 -2.69 9.02 -40.29
N HIS A 93 -2.80 9.70 -41.43
CA HIS A 93 -3.96 9.61 -42.31
C HIS A 93 -3.55 9.68 -43.79
N GLY A 94 -3.68 8.57 -44.50
CA GLY A 94 -3.19 8.46 -45.89
C GLY A 94 -1.67 8.54 -45.99
N GLU A 95 -1.17 8.85 -47.19
CA GLU A 95 0.26 8.88 -47.46
C GLU A 95 0.89 10.21 -47.01
N GLY A 96 1.83 10.15 -46.06
CA GLY A 96 2.67 11.29 -45.67
C GLY A 96 2.09 12.26 -44.64
N ASN A 97 0.80 12.15 -44.26
CA ASN A 97 0.25 12.99 -43.19
C ASN A 97 0.44 12.31 -41.84
N ILE A 98 1.38 12.83 -41.05
CA ILE A 98 1.71 12.33 -39.71
C ILE A 98 1.69 13.51 -38.73
N ALA A 99 1.15 13.29 -37.54
CA ALA A 99 1.27 14.21 -36.41
C ALA A 99 1.62 13.44 -35.15
N GLU A 100 2.33 14.10 -34.23
CA GLU A 100 2.85 13.49 -33.01
C GLU A 100 2.64 14.40 -31.80
N THR A 101 2.46 13.80 -30.63
CA THR A 101 2.50 14.46 -29.33
C THR A 101 3.10 13.53 -28.28
N SER A 102 3.74 14.08 -27.26
CA SER A 102 4.25 13.33 -26.12
C SER A 102 3.31 13.45 -24.92
N ILE A 103 3.29 12.41 -24.08
CA ILE A 103 2.66 12.43 -22.76
C ILE A 103 3.59 11.78 -21.74
N GLU A 104 3.51 12.19 -20.49
CA GLU A 104 4.17 11.53 -19.36
C GLU A 104 3.21 10.53 -18.71
N PHE A 105 3.73 9.37 -18.31
CA PHE A 105 2.98 8.35 -17.61
C PHE A 105 3.68 7.92 -16.33
N THR A 106 2.91 7.81 -15.24
CA THR A 106 3.37 7.32 -13.95
C THR A 106 2.59 6.06 -13.55
N PRO A 107 3.24 4.89 -13.42
CA PRO A 107 2.58 3.69 -12.95
C PRO A 107 2.20 3.83 -11.48
N LYS A 108 1.10 3.19 -11.07
CA LYS A 108 0.77 3.12 -9.63
C LYS A 108 1.78 2.20 -8.96
N LYS A 109 2.38 2.66 -7.85
CA LYS A 109 3.17 1.77 -6.98
C LYS A 109 2.25 0.66 -6.47
N GLU A 110 2.47 -0.58 -6.93
CA GLU A 110 1.81 -1.75 -6.35
C GLU A 110 2.41 -2.03 -4.98
N ILE A 111 1.84 -1.41 -3.95
CA ILE A 111 2.18 -1.76 -2.57
C ILE A 111 1.42 -3.05 -2.22
N LEU A 112 2.07 -4.18 -2.49
CA LEU A 112 1.51 -5.49 -2.19
C LEU A 112 1.26 -5.62 -0.68
N GLU A 113 0.04 -6.06 -0.34
CA GLU A 113 -0.33 -6.37 1.04
C GLU A 113 0.13 -7.80 1.34
N THR A 114 1.06 -7.94 2.29
CA THR A 114 1.49 -9.23 2.82
C THR A 114 0.73 -9.52 4.10
N LYS A 115 0.06 -10.68 4.16
CA LYS A 115 -0.64 -11.18 5.35
C LYS A 115 0.05 -12.43 5.85
N ASP A 116 0.34 -12.46 7.14
CA ASP A 116 0.94 -13.62 7.79
C ASP A 116 0.62 -13.63 9.29
N SER A 117 1.12 -14.64 9.99
CA SER A 117 1.08 -14.73 11.45
C SER A 117 2.49 -14.88 12.00
N PHE A 118 2.81 -14.13 13.06
CA PHE A 118 4.09 -14.23 13.75
C PHE A 118 3.90 -14.90 15.12
N GLU A 119 4.62 -15.99 15.38
CA GLU A 119 4.60 -16.69 16.66
C GLU A 119 5.58 -16.02 17.64
N VAL A 120 5.04 -15.17 18.54
CA VAL A 120 5.81 -14.41 19.53
C VAL A 120 6.12 -15.28 20.74
N GLN A 121 7.40 -15.30 21.14
CA GLN A 121 7.86 -16.06 22.31
C GLN A 121 7.60 -15.29 23.60
N ILE A 122 7.01 -15.96 24.60
CA ILE A 122 6.86 -15.39 25.95
C ILE A 122 8.08 -15.82 26.79
N PRO A 123 8.83 -14.89 27.41
CA PRO A 123 9.97 -15.25 28.25
C PRO A 123 9.60 -16.25 29.36
N ASN A 124 10.24 -17.42 29.35
CA ASN A 124 9.97 -18.54 30.26
C ASN A 124 8.52 -19.08 30.22
N GLY A 125 7.79 -18.85 29.12
CA GLY A 125 6.40 -19.23 28.92
C GLY A 125 6.18 -20.08 27.68
N GLY A 126 4.95 -20.01 27.15
CA GLY A 126 4.60 -20.54 25.83
C GLY A 126 4.79 -19.48 24.75
N THR A 127 3.89 -19.49 23.77
CA THR A 127 3.90 -18.58 22.62
C THR A 127 2.49 -18.06 22.38
N PHE A 128 2.38 -16.97 21.63
CA PHE A 128 1.11 -16.47 21.11
C PHE A 128 1.30 -15.95 19.69
N ASP A 129 0.24 -16.02 18.90
CA ASP A 129 0.25 -15.61 17.50
C ASP A 129 -0.23 -14.17 17.33
N VAL A 130 0.52 -13.38 16.56
CA VAL A 130 0.10 -12.06 16.09
C VAL A 130 -0.14 -12.14 14.59
N GLU A 131 -1.40 -12.19 14.20
CA GLU A 131 -1.79 -12.03 12.79
C GLU A 131 -1.54 -10.58 12.37
N TYR A 132 -0.87 -10.38 11.23
CA TYR A 132 -0.59 -9.06 10.71
C TYR A 132 -0.85 -8.94 9.22
N SER A 133 -1.03 -7.69 8.79
CA SER A 133 -1.04 -7.30 7.40
C SER A 133 -0.12 -6.10 7.20
N ILE A 134 0.82 -6.17 6.26
CA ILE A 134 1.79 -5.09 6.02
C ILE A 134 1.82 -4.69 4.53
N ARG A 135 1.91 -3.38 4.31
CA ARG A 135 2.09 -2.71 3.03
C ARG A 135 3.30 -1.79 3.14
N GLY A 136 4.15 -1.72 2.12
CA GLY A 136 5.32 -0.82 2.08
C GLY A 136 6.55 -1.37 2.81
N GLY A 137 6.44 -2.59 3.37
CA GLY A 137 7.53 -3.21 4.10
C GLY A 137 7.33 -4.70 4.36
N THR A 138 8.29 -5.28 5.07
CA THR A 138 8.28 -6.68 5.52
C THR A 138 8.56 -6.76 7.00
N VAL A 139 7.84 -7.61 7.72
CA VAL A 139 8.15 -7.92 9.12
C VAL A 139 9.36 -8.87 9.15
N LYS A 140 10.35 -8.56 10.00
CA LYS A 140 11.53 -9.40 10.23
C LYS A 140 11.42 -10.19 11.53
N ASP A 141 10.96 -9.54 12.60
CA ASP A 141 10.88 -10.15 13.93
C ASP A 141 9.80 -9.46 14.79
N MET A 142 9.30 -10.18 15.80
CA MET A 142 8.47 -9.62 16.85
C MET A 142 8.91 -10.17 18.21
N ILE A 143 9.30 -9.28 19.11
CA ILE A 143 9.83 -9.61 20.43
C ILE A 143 8.95 -9.00 21.51
N LEU A 144 8.53 -9.84 22.46
CA LEU A 144 7.89 -9.36 23.68
C LEU A 144 8.93 -8.94 24.71
N ILE A 145 8.79 -7.73 25.26
CA ILE A 145 9.61 -7.17 26.33
C ILE A 145 8.71 -6.95 27.56
N PRO A 146 8.60 -7.95 28.47
CA PRO A 146 7.66 -7.88 29.58
C PRO A 146 7.94 -6.77 30.59
N ASP A 147 9.21 -6.44 30.79
CA ASP A 147 9.63 -5.43 31.77
C ASP A 147 9.14 -4.03 31.41
N ASP A 148 8.91 -3.78 30.10
CA ASP A 148 8.46 -2.50 29.56
C ASP A 148 7.06 -2.57 28.92
N TYR A 149 6.31 -3.67 29.13
CA TYR A 149 4.98 -3.90 28.55
C TYR A 149 4.92 -3.69 27.03
N THR A 150 6.00 -4.03 26.33
CA THR A 150 6.23 -3.66 24.94
C THR A 150 6.25 -4.89 24.05
N LEU A 151 5.54 -4.82 22.92
CA LEU A 151 5.78 -5.65 21.75
C LEU A 151 6.62 -4.84 20.77
N GLU A 152 7.87 -5.24 20.56
CA GLU A 152 8.77 -4.65 19.58
C GLU A 152 8.66 -5.42 18.25
N ILE A 153 8.38 -4.72 17.16
CA ILE A 153 8.29 -5.28 15.82
C ILE A 153 9.43 -4.68 14.98
N SER A 154 10.33 -5.54 14.53
CA SER A 154 11.38 -5.18 13.58
C SER A 154 10.85 -5.33 12.16
N ILE A 155 10.96 -4.26 11.35
CA ILE A 155 10.54 -4.24 9.96
C ILE A 155 11.66 -3.78 9.02
N ASP A 156 11.44 -3.99 7.73
CA ASP A 156 12.24 -3.43 6.63
C ASP A 156 11.27 -2.73 5.68
N ALA A 157 11.35 -1.41 5.64
CA ALA A 157 10.42 -0.50 4.97
C ALA A 157 11.11 0.23 3.79
N PRO A 158 11.21 -0.39 2.60
CA PRO A 158 11.76 0.27 1.41
C PRO A 158 10.85 1.39 0.85
N ASP A 159 9.61 1.50 1.33
CA ASP A 159 8.67 2.56 0.97
C ASP A 159 7.84 2.95 2.21
N GLU A 160 7.14 4.09 2.14
CA GLU A 160 6.07 4.40 3.10
C GLU A 160 4.95 3.36 3.06
N GLY A 161 4.26 3.16 4.17
CA GLY A 161 3.38 2.03 4.31
C GLY A 161 2.51 2.01 5.56
N SER A 162 1.91 0.84 5.80
CA SER A 162 1.07 0.59 6.96
C SER A 162 1.17 -0.85 7.41
N ILE A 163 1.17 -1.07 8.72
CA ILE A 163 1.03 -2.40 9.33
C ILE A 163 -0.26 -2.44 10.16
N SER A 164 -1.02 -3.52 10.01
CA SER A 164 -2.16 -3.84 10.87
C SER A 164 -1.82 -5.07 11.71
N LEU A 165 -2.05 -4.98 13.01
CA LEU A 165 -1.72 -6.02 14.00
C LEU A 165 -2.99 -6.44 14.73
N LYS A 166 -3.31 -7.72 14.71
CA LYS A 166 -4.33 -8.31 15.61
C LYS A 166 -3.64 -8.71 16.90
N LEU A 167 -3.84 -7.91 17.92
CA LEU A 167 -3.28 -8.12 19.25
C LEU A 167 -4.27 -8.92 20.10
N PRO A 168 -3.93 -10.13 20.55
CA PRO A 168 -4.72 -10.85 21.53
C PRO A 168 -4.66 -10.11 22.87
N ARG A 169 -5.81 -9.71 23.41
CA ARG A 169 -5.90 -8.97 24.69
C ARG A 169 -5.36 -9.78 25.85
N GLU A 170 -5.49 -11.10 25.78
CA GLU A 170 -4.87 -11.95 26.78
C GLU A 170 -3.37 -11.68 26.83
N SER A 171 -2.68 -11.60 25.69
CA SER A 171 -1.22 -11.44 25.59
C SER A 171 -0.70 -10.01 25.78
N ILE A 172 -1.38 -9.01 25.23
CA ILE A 172 -1.00 -7.59 25.29
C ILE A 172 -2.25 -6.72 25.25
N ASP A 173 -2.40 -5.82 26.22
CA ASP A 173 -3.47 -4.83 26.21
C ASP A 173 -3.11 -3.55 26.98
N ALA A 174 -3.90 -2.52 26.73
CA ALA A 174 -3.92 -1.27 27.47
C ALA A 174 -5.29 -1.10 28.14
N GLU A 175 -5.32 -1.20 29.46
CA GLU A 175 -6.52 -1.11 30.30
C GLU A 175 -6.28 -0.18 31.50
N LYS A 176 -7.32 0.56 31.87
CA LYS A 176 -7.38 1.30 33.13
C LYS A 176 -7.56 0.34 34.31
N PRO A 177 -7.27 0.78 35.55
CA PRO A 177 -7.51 -0.03 36.76
C PRO A 177 -8.95 -0.51 36.97
N ASN A 178 -9.92 0.08 36.25
CA ASN A 178 -11.32 -0.32 36.29
C ASN A 178 -11.71 -1.31 35.18
N GLY A 179 -10.75 -1.82 34.41
CA GLY A 179 -10.96 -2.79 33.31
C GLY A 179 -11.57 -2.16 32.04
N GLN A 180 -11.52 -0.84 31.92
CA GLN A 180 -11.91 -0.16 30.67
C GLN A 180 -10.69 0.03 29.78
N ASP A 181 -10.90 -0.08 28.47
CA ASP A 181 -9.86 0.18 27.47
C ASP A 181 -9.17 1.54 27.70
N GLU A 182 -7.85 1.48 27.57
CA GLU A 182 -6.94 2.60 27.44
C GLU A 182 -6.27 2.56 26.05
N ILE A 183 -5.67 3.66 25.65
CA ILE A 183 -4.88 3.73 24.42
C ILE A 183 -3.53 3.05 24.59
N PHE A 184 -3.06 2.38 23.55
CA PHE A 184 -1.66 1.99 23.44
C PHE A 184 -0.78 3.23 23.23
N ILE A 185 0.49 3.14 23.60
CA ILE A 185 1.51 4.07 23.12
C ILE A 185 2.25 3.37 21.99
N VAL A 186 2.30 4.00 20.82
CA VAL A 186 3.01 3.47 19.65
C VAL A 186 4.21 4.35 19.35
N LEU A 187 5.40 3.75 19.25
CA LEU A 187 6.62 4.42 18.86
C LEU A 187 7.13 3.87 17.52
N LEU A 188 7.60 4.75 16.64
CA LEU A 188 8.37 4.43 15.45
C LEU A 188 9.78 4.97 15.65
N ASP A 189 10.77 4.08 15.68
CA ASP A 189 12.18 4.42 15.94
C ASP A 189 12.35 5.39 17.15
N ASN A 190 11.68 5.08 18.27
CA ASN A 190 11.62 5.86 19.53
C ASN A 190 10.84 7.20 19.48
N VAL A 191 10.09 7.47 18.41
CA VAL A 191 9.24 8.66 18.29
C VAL A 191 7.77 8.25 18.38
N GLN A 192 6.96 8.94 19.18
CA GLN A 192 5.55 8.59 19.32
C GLN A 192 4.73 8.93 18.07
N PHE A 193 3.94 7.98 17.59
CA PHE A 193 3.03 8.14 16.45
C PHE A 193 1.58 7.75 16.80
N PRO A 194 0.58 8.34 16.10
CA PRO A 194 -0.80 7.90 16.24
C PRO A 194 -1.02 6.55 15.55
N TYR A 195 -2.02 5.81 16.03
CA TYR A 195 -2.52 4.60 15.40
C TYR A 195 -4.04 4.68 15.26
N GLN A 196 -4.60 3.81 14.41
CA GLN A 196 -6.04 3.64 14.26
C GLN A 196 -6.46 2.29 14.84
N GLU A 197 -7.57 2.26 15.56
CA GLU A 197 -8.16 1.03 16.06
C GLU A 197 -9.39 0.69 15.24
N THR A 198 -9.35 -0.44 14.54
CA THR A 198 -10.34 -0.80 13.52
C THR A 198 -11.32 -1.86 14.02
N GLU A 199 -10.89 -2.73 14.94
CA GLU A 199 -11.75 -3.71 15.59
C GLU A 199 -11.34 -3.89 17.05
N THR A 200 -12.34 -3.89 17.93
CA THR A 200 -12.13 -4.01 19.37
C THR A 200 -13.22 -4.89 19.94
N ASN A 201 -12.85 -6.00 20.56
CA ASN A 201 -13.77 -6.86 21.27
C ASN A 201 -13.08 -7.43 22.52
N ASN A 202 -13.76 -8.28 23.30
CA ASN A 202 -13.22 -8.79 24.57
C ASN A 202 -12.01 -9.74 24.40
N GLN A 203 -11.67 -10.16 23.19
CA GLN A 203 -10.60 -11.13 22.91
C GLN A 203 -9.40 -10.49 22.22
N LEU A 204 -9.61 -9.48 21.38
CA LEU A 204 -8.56 -8.86 20.58
C LEU A 204 -8.76 -7.37 20.35
N ARG A 205 -7.66 -6.71 19.95
CA ARG A 205 -7.62 -5.36 19.40
C ARG A 205 -6.89 -5.38 18.07
N LEU A 206 -7.52 -4.86 17.02
CA LEU A 206 -6.92 -4.67 15.71
C LEU A 206 -6.49 -3.22 15.58
N ILE A 207 -5.18 -3.00 15.58
CA ILE A 207 -4.59 -1.67 15.41
C ILE A 207 -3.89 -1.56 14.04
N THR A 208 -3.92 -0.37 13.46
CA THR A 208 -3.24 -0.04 12.20
C THR A 208 -2.33 1.17 12.41
N ILE A 209 -1.07 1.02 12.00
CA ILE A 209 0.00 2.00 12.20
C ILE A 209 0.60 2.31 10.83
N ASN A 210 0.64 3.59 10.46
CA ASN A 210 1.34 4.03 9.25
C ASN A 210 2.81 4.28 9.58
N PHE A 211 3.70 4.00 8.63
CA PHE A 211 5.14 4.23 8.76
C PHE A 211 5.72 4.84 7.49
N GLU A 212 6.86 5.52 7.63
CA GLU A 212 7.60 6.15 6.53
C GLU A 212 8.69 5.22 6.00
N GLU A 213 9.19 5.50 4.79
CA GLU A 213 10.37 4.81 4.24
C GLU A 213 11.55 4.86 5.23
N GLY A 214 12.20 3.72 5.43
CA GLY A 214 13.35 3.57 6.33
C GLY A 214 13.01 3.30 7.79
N THR A 215 11.72 3.31 8.18
CA THR A 215 11.30 2.90 9.52
C THR A 215 11.78 1.48 9.82
N SER A 216 12.42 1.28 10.96
CA SER A 216 13.05 -0.01 11.29
C SER A 216 12.39 -0.71 12.48
N ILE A 217 11.91 0.06 13.46
CA ILE A 217 11.32 -0.47 14.69
C ILE A 217 9.96 0.17 14.93
N ILE A 218 8.99 -0.68 15.27
CA ILE A 218 7.67 -0.28 15.78
C ILE A 218 7.51 -0.87 17.18
N GLU A 219 7.26 -0.04 18.17
CA GLU A 219 6.98 -0.49 19.55
C GLU A 219 5.51 -0.23 19.87
N VAL A 220 4.82 -1.27 20.31
CA VAL A 220 3.45 -1.18 20.83
C VAL A 220 3.49 -1.42 22.33
N ILE A 221 3.18 -0.37 23.10
CA ILE A 221 3.30 -0.35 24.56
C ILE A 221 1.90 -0.34 25.17
N GLY A 222 1.62 -1.38 25.95
CA GLY A 222 0.37 -1.53 26.69
C GLY A 222 0.47 -1.06 28.15
N THR A 223 -0.53 -1.43 28.94
CA THR A 223 -0.48 -1.35 30.42
C THR A 223 -0.12 -2.69 31.04
N PHE A 224 -0.29 -3.77 30.27
CA PHE A 224 0.25 -5.08 30.61
C PHE A 224 0.62 -5.82 29.32
N VAL A 225 1.58 -6.72 29.50
CA VAL A 225 1.78 -7.86 28.62
C VAL A 225 1.87 -9.09 29.50
N ILE A 226 1.51 -10.26 28.99
CA ILE A 226 1.63 -11.51 29.74
C ILE A 226 3.08 -11.74 30.17
N PRO A 227 3.30 -11.86 31.49
CA PRO A 227 3.77 -13.11 32.05
C PRO A 227 2.67 -13.68 32.95
N GLU A 228 1.75 -14.42 32.35
CA GLU A 228 0.94 -15.38 33.08
C GLU A 228 1.88 -16.52 33.40
N PHE A 229 2.12 -16.77 34.69
CA PHE A 229 2.79 -17.98 35.10
C PHE A 229 2.05 -19.17 34.48
N GLY A 230 2.67 -19.78 33.48
CA GLY A 230 2.17 -21.00 32.86
C GLY A 230 1.83 -22.02 33.94
N SER A 231 0.95 -22.97 33.61
CA SER A 231 0.48 -24.13 34.40
C SER A 231 1.31 -24.54 35.63
N MET A 232 2.65 -24.41 35.62
CA MET A 232 3.55 -24.41 36.77
C MET A 232 3.07 -23.66 38.03
N VAL A 233 2.59 -22.41 37.98
CA VAL A 233 2.10 -21.76 39.23
C VAL A 233 0.79 -22.35 39.70
N MET A 234 -0.10 -22.75 38.79
CA MET A 234 -1.30 -23.52 39.16
C MET A 234 -0.92 -24.86 39.78
N VAL A 235 0.11 -25.56 39.28
CA VAL A 235 0.63 -26.81 39.84
C VAL A 235 1.28 -26.58 41.21
N ILE A 236 2.11 -25.54 41.36
CA ILE A 236 2.73 -25.18 42.65
C ILE A 236 1.65 -24.78 43.67
N LEU A 237 0.64 -24.02 43.25
CA LEU A 237 -0.51 -23.63 44.07
C LEU A 237 -1.33 -24.87 44.46
N LEU A 238 -1.58 -25.79 43.52
CA LEU A 238 -2.29 -27.04 43.78
C LEU A 238 -1.52 -27.92 44.77
N ILE A 239 -0.21 -28.09 44.57
CA ILE A 239 0.68 -28.84 45.48
C ILE A 239 0.69 -28.17 46.86
N GLY A 240 0.74 -26.84 46.92
CA GLY A 240 0.67 -26.06 48.16
C GLY A 240 -0.65 -26.28 48.91
N ILE A 241 -1.78 -26.16 48.22
CA ILE A 241 -3.12 -26.39 48.80
C ILE A 241 -3.25 -27.83 49.31
N VAL A 242 -2.85 -28.83 48.51
CA VAL A 242 -2.86 -30.24 48.91
C VAL A 242 -1.98 -30.49 50.14
N SER A 243 -0.80 -29.87 50.19
CA SER A 243 0.13 -29.98 51.34
C SER A 243 -0.47 -29.37 52.61
N VAL A 244 -1.08 -28.19 52.51
CA VAL A 244 -1.75 -27.52 53.63
C VAL A 244 -2.93 -28.35 54.13
N ILE A 245 -3.75 -28.91 53.23
CA ILE A 245 -4.87 -29.79 53.60
C ILE A 245 -4.35 -31.06 54.31
N GLY A 246 -3.28 -31.68 53.79
CA GLY A 246 -2.67 -32.86 54.40
C GLY A 246 -2.17 -32.60 55.82
N ILE A 247 -1.44 -31.50 56.03
CA ILE A 247 -0.94 -31.10 57.36
C ILE A 247 -2.09 -30.78 58.31
N THR A 248 -3.12 -30.08 57.82
CA THR A 248 -4.28 -29.67 58.63
C THR A 248 -5.09 -30.88 59.07
N LYS A 249 -5.34 -31.85 58.18
CA LYS A 249 -6.01 -33.12 58.56
C LYS A 249 -5.23 -33.93 59.59
N ASN A 250 -3.89 -33.92 59.53
CA ASN A 250 -3.06 -34.66 60.47
C ASN A 250 -3.05 -34.03 61.88
N LYS A 251 -3.14 -32.69 61.98
CA LYS A 251 -3.21 -31.99 63.28
C LYS A 251 -4.51 -32.24 64.06
N PHE A 252 -5.63 -32.52 63.39
CA PHE A 252 -6.91 -32.85 64.04
C PHE A 252 -7.02 -34.31 64.52
N GLN A 253 -6.01 -35.16 64.29
CA GLN A 253 -5.97 -36.54 64.81
C GLN A 253 -5.09 -36.71 66.05
N ILE A 254 -4.49 -35.64 66.58
CA ILE A 254 -3.81 -35.71 67.88
C ILE A 254 -4.87 -35.71 68.98
N LYS A 255 -5.34 -36.91 69.36
CA LYS A 255 -6.11 -37.12 70.60
C LYS A 255 -5.16 -36.90 71.79
N ILE A 256 -5.52 -35.97 72.67
CA ILE A 256 -5.04 -35.90 74.07
C ILE A 256 -5.65 -37.07 74.85
#